data_AF-A0A7C5WQR3-F1
#
_entry.id   AF-A0A7C5WQR3-F1
#
_cell.length_a   1.000
_cell.length_b   1.000
_cell.length_c   1.000
_cell.angle_alpha   90.00
_cell.angle_beta   90.00
_cell.angle_gamma   90.00
#
_symmetry.space_group_name_H-M   'P 1'
#
loop_
_entity.id
_entity.type
_entity.pdbx_description
1 polymer ?
#
loop_
_entity_poly.entity_id
_entity_poly.type
_entity_poly.pdbx_seq_one_letter_code
_entity_poly.pdbx_strand_id
1 'polypeptide(L)'
;MKVIYVYFSPFTAMVYRQVKRWWGARSRVLTTVVNPLIWIVFLGLGWGAIFSPGSVNTPNIPLIPGVPSSAIVNLIQEYFNRVFGGIDYLTFMVSGMAAMTVFIGSFVGGISVIWDKQFGYLKETMVAPASRWMIIAGRIIGDSIVNTIQALIIILLGFLISSRLNPL
;
A
#
# COMPACT_ATOMS: atom_id res chain seq x y z
N MET A 1 -6.27 24.25 35.02
CA MET A 1 -6.39 22.81 34.64
C MET A 1 -7.58 22.51 33.70
N LYS A 2 -8.73 23.21 33.79
CA LYS A 2 -9.90 22.97 32.91
C LYS A 2 -9.68 23.24 31.41
N VAL A 3 -8.74 24.12 31.06
CA VAL A 3 -8.48 24.51 29.65
C VAL A 3 -7.89 23.36 28.81
N ILE A 4 -7.06 22.50 29.39
CA ILE A 4 -6.39 21.38 28.68
C ILE A 4 -7.39 20.29 28.27
N TYR A 5 -8.39 19.99 29.11
CA TYR A 5 -9.44 19.00 28.81
C TYR A 5 -10.39 19.42 27.68
N VAL A 6 -10.58 20.73 27.51
CA VAL A 6 -11.42 21.29 26.43
C VAL A 6 -10.77 21.11 25.06
N TYR A 7 -9.44 21.02 24.99
CA TYR A 7 -8.69 20.84 23.75
C TYR A 7 -8.42 19.37 23.39
N PHE A 8 -8.31 18.49 24.40
CA PHE A 8 -8.01 17.07 24.17
C PHE A 8 -9.26 16.28 23.74
N SER A 9 -10.42 16.59 24.31
CA SER A 9 -11.68 15.89 24.01
C SER A 9 -12.16 15.99 22.54
N PRO A 10 -12.02 17.12 21.82
CA PRO A 10 -12.42 17.22 20.41
C PRO A 10 -11.43 16.52 19.48
N PHE A 11 -10.13 16.56 19.81
CA PHE A 11 -9.08 15.89 19.06
C PHE A 11 -9.28 14.36 19.07
N THR A 12 -9.42 13.78 20.26
CA THR A 12 -9.65 12.34 20.41
C THR A 12 -10.99 11.93 19.84
N ALA A 13 -12.04 12.75 19.99
CA ALA A 13 -13.35 12.49 19.40
C ALA A 13 -13.31 12.47 17.87
N MET A 14 -12.54 13.36 17.23
CA MET A 14 -12.39 13.35 15.78
C MET A 14 -11.63 12.14 15.26
N VAL A 15 -10.50 11.78 15.89
CA VAL A 15 -9.74 10.57 15.54
C VAL A 15 -10.63 9.33 15.68
N TYR A 16 -11.30 9.19 16.83
CA TYR A 16 -12.21 8.07 17.09
C TYR A 16 -13.35 8.02 16.07
N ARG A 17 -13.98 9.16 15.76
CA ARG A 17 -15.04 9.24 14.76
C ARG A 17 -14.55 8.88 13.36
N GLN A 18 -13.35 9.31 12.97
CA GLN A 18 -12.76 9.03 11.67
C GLN A 18 -12.52 7.52 11.50
N VAL A 19 -11.92 6.88 12.51
CA VAL A 19 -11.65 5.44 12.54
C VAL A 19 -12.96 4.64 12.56
N LYS A 20 -13.94 5.05 13.38
CA LYS A 20 -15.24 4.38 13.46
C LYS A 20 -16.06 4.55 12.18
N ARG A 21 -15.97 5.70 11.51
CA ARG A 21 -16.61 5.93 10.20
C ARG A 21 -15.98 5.04 9.13
N TRP A 22 -14.66 4.85 9.16
CA TRP A 22 -13.98 3.91 8.28
C TRP A 22 -14.50 2.48 8.52
N TRP A 23 -14.54 2.03 9.77
CA TRP A 23 -15.07 0.70 10.13
C TRP A 23 -16.55 0.51 9.75
N GLY A 24 -17.37 1.56 9.85
CA GLY A 24 -18.79 1.52 9.49
C GLY A 24 -19.05 1.48 7.97
N ALA A 25 -18.10 1.94 7.15
CA ALA A 25 -18.24 1.99 5.70
C ALA A 25 -17.80 0.65 5.06
N ARG A 26 -18.56 -0.42 5.31
CA ARG A 26 -18.25 -1.81 4.90
C ARG A 26 -17.81 -1.94 3.43
N SER A 27 -18.43 -1.18 2.52
CA SER A 27 -18.08 -1.17 1.09
C SER A 27 -16.75 -0.46 0.78
N ARG A 28 -16.38 0.58 1.54
CA ARG A 28 -15.12 1.32 1.36
C ARG A 28 -13.93 0.57 1.96
N VAL A 29 -14.14 -0.13 3.07
CA VAL A 29 -13.12 -1.02 3.63
C VAL A 29 -12.84 -2.17 2.67
N LEU A 30 -13.88 -2.73 2.05
CA LEU A 30 -13.70 -3.79 1.07
C LEU A 30 -12.89 -3.32 -0.14
N THR A 31 -13.15 -2.13 -0.68
CA THR A 31 -12.36 -1.60 -1.82
C THR A 31 -10.90 -1.33 -1.46
N THR A 32 -10.60 -0.99 -0.19
CA THR A 32 -9.21 -0.80 0.26
C THR A 32 -8.41 -2.10 0.31
N VAL A 33 -9.08 -3.26 0.40
CA VAL A 33 -8.46 -4.59 0.35
C VAL A 33 -8.48 -5.16 -1.07
N VAL A 34 -9.60 -4.99 -1.78
CA VAL A 34 -9.80 -5.46 -3.15
C VAL A 34 -8.82 -4.78 -4.12
N ASN A 35 -8.59 -3.47 -3.99
CA ASN A 35 -7.70 -2.76 -4.91
C ASN A 35 -6.25 -3.31 -4.84
N PRO A 36 -5.58 -3.36 -3.67
CA PRO A 36 -4.28 -4.02 -3.56
C PRO A 36 -4.28 -5.50 -3.96
N LEU A 37 -5.35 -6.26 -3.66
CA LEU A 37 -5.46 -7.65 -4.08
C LEU A 37 -5.49 -7.80 -5.60
N ILE A 38 -6.21 -6.96 -6.32
CA ILE A 38 -6.21 -6.95 -7.79
C ILE A 38 -4.80 -6.74 -8.30
N TRP A 39 -4.05 -5.79 -7.72
CA TRP A 39 -2.66 -5.58 -8.09
C TRP A 39 -1.76 -6.78 -7.77
N ILE A 40 -1.95 -7.47 -6.63
CA ILE A 40 -1.16 -8.66 -6.29
C ILE A 40 -1.49 -9.82 -7.23
N VAL A 41 -2.76 -10.02 -7.58
CA VAL A 41 -3.17 -11.06 -8.52
C VAL A 41 -2.65 -10.75 -9.92
N PHE A 42 -2.85 -9.51 -10.39
CA PHE A 42 -2.43 -9.08 -11.72
C PHE A 42 -0.91 -9.08 -11.89
N LEU A 43 -0.17 -8.46 -10.96
CA LEU A 43 1.29 -8.40 -11.04
C LEU A 43 1.95 -9.69 -10.56
N GLY A 44 1.46 -10.30 -9.48
CA GLY A 44 2.04 -11.53 -8.95
C GLY A 44 1.86 -12.73 -9.89
N LEU A 45 0.65 -12.96 -10.41
CA LEU A 45 0.43 -14.08 -11.32
C LEU A 45 0.83 -13.73 -12.76
N GLY A 46 0.58 -12.49 -13.21
CA GLY A 46 0.85 -12.08 -14.59
C GLY A 46 2.32 -11.78 -14.88
N TRP A 47 2.98 -10.99 -14.03
CA TRP A 47 4.39 -10.65 -14.20
C TRP A 47 5.33 -11.66 -13.52
N GLY A 48 4.87 -12.38 -12.49
CA GLY A 48 5.66 -13.45 -11.87
C GLY A 48 6.05 -14.56 -12.84
N ALA A 49 5.22 -14.83 -13.86
CA ALA A 49 5.58 -15.75 -14.94
C ALA A 49 6.80 -15.27 -15.74
N ILE A 50 6.96 -13.96 -15.95
CA ILE A 50 8.06 -13.38 -16.75
C ILE A 50 9.40 -13.45 -15.99
N PHE A 51 9.33 -13.38 -14.66
CA PHE A 51 10.51 -13.45 -13.77
C PHE A 51 10.76 -14.86 -13.21
N SER A 52 9.94 -15.85 -13.58
CA SER A 52 10.12 -17.24 -13.14
C SER A 52 11.22 -17.94 -13.96
N PRO A 53 12.15 -18.67 -13.33
CA PRO A 53 13.24 -19.37 -14.01
C PRO A 53 12.80 -20.33 -15.13
N GLY A 54 11.54 -20.81 -15.10
CA GLY A 54 10.98 -21.76 -16.07
C GLY A 54 10.25 -21.16 -17.26
N SER A 55 10.09 -19.84 -17.37
CA SER A 55 9.32 -19.22 -18.47
C SER A 55 10.10 -19.01 -19.76
N VAL A 56 11.43 -19.16 -19.70
CA VAL A 56 12.29 -19.13 -20.88
C VAL A 56 12.20 -20.48 -21.60
N ASN A 57 11.15 -20.65 -22.41
CA ASN A 57 11.15 -21.68 -23.45
C ASN A 57 12.05 -21.21 -24.59
N THR A 58 13.19 -21.88 -24.80
CA THR A 58 14.16 -21.57 -25.85
C THR A 58 13.88 -22.30 -27.18
N PRO A 59 12.82 -21.97 -27.94
CA PRO A 59 12.87 -22.20 -29.40
C PRO A 59 13.07 -20.95 -30.27
N ASN A 60 12.73 -19.73 -29.80
CA ASN A 60 12.51 -18.58 -30.70
C ASN A 60 13.29 -17.29 -30.39
N ILE A 61 14.34 -17.34 -29.58
CA ILE A 61 15.27 -16.21 -29.42
C ILE A 61 16.40 -16.43 -30.46
N PRO A 62 16.71 -15.48 -31.36
CA PRO A 62 17.78 -15.63 -32.34
C PRO A 62 19.08 -16.06 -31.63
N LEU A 63 19.54 -17.29 -31.91
CA LEU A 63 20.71 -17.84 -31.25
C LEU A 63 21.94 -17.00 -31.61
N ILE A 64 22.63 -16.50 -30.59
CA ILE A 64 24.03 -16.09 -30.75
C ILE A 64 24.78 -17.37 -31.11
N PRO A 65 25.39 -17.47 -32.31
CA PRO A 65 26.09 -18.69 -32.71
C PRO A 65 27.20 -19.01 -31.70
N GLY A 66 27.20 -20.24 -31.18
CA GLY A 66 28.25 -20.74 -30.28
C GLY A 66 27.95 -20.70 -28.78
N VAL A 67 26.80 -20.16 -28.35
CA VAL A 67 26.38 -20.23 -26.93
C VAL A 67 25.31 -21.32 -26.77
N PRO A 68 25.57 -22.37 -25.96
CA PRO A 68 24.56 -23.40 -25.69
C PRO A 68 23.36 -22.79 -24.95
N SER A 69 22.14 -23.19 -25.33
CA SER A 69 20.88 -22.63 -24.81
C SER A 69 20.75 -22.72 -23.29
N SER A 70 21.39 -23.72 -22.66
CA SER A 70 21.46 -23.89 -21.21
C SER A 70 22.30 -22.82 -20.50
N ALA A 71 23.35 -22.30 -21.13
CA ALA A 71 24.16 -21.23 -20.54
C ALA A 71 23.37 -19.92 -20.44
N ILE A 72 22.50 -19.63 -21.41
CA ILE A 72 21.64 -18.44 -21.41
C ILE A 72 20.64 -18.51 -20.27
N VAL A 73 20.01 -19.66 -20.06
CA VAL A 73 19.07 -19.88 -18.95
C VAL A 73 19.77 -19.72 -17.60
N ASN A 74 20.94 -20.33 -17.43
CA ASN A 74 21.73 -20.19 -16.20
C ASN A 74 22.20 -18.75 -15.96
N LEU A 75 22.57 -18.00 -17.00
CA LEU A 75 22.95 -16.58 -16.90
C LEU A 75 21.76 -15.68 -16.52
N ILE A 76 20.58 -15.94 -17.08
CA ILE A 76 19.35 -15.21 -16.72
C ILE A 76 18.94 -15.53 -15.28
N GLN A 77 19.05 -16.79 -14.88
CA GLN A 77 18.74 -17.22 -13.53
C GLN A 77 19.74 -16.66 -12.50
N GLU A 78 21.03 -16.63 -12.84
CA GLU A 78 22.04 -16.00 -12.00
C GLU A 78 21.89 -14.47 -11.96
N TYR A 79 21.50 -13.84 -13.07
CA TYR A 79 21.15 -12.42 -13.11
C TYR A 79 19.98 -12.11 -12.16
N PHE A 80 18.89 -12.89 -12.20
CA PHE A 80 17.76 -12.69 -11.30
C PHE A 80 18.11 -12.96 -9.84
N ASN A 81 18.89 -14.00 -9.56
CA ASN A 81 19.36 -14.29 -8.20
C ASN A 81 20.26 -13.18 -7.64
N ARG A 82 21.09 -12.55 -8.48
CA ARG A 82 21.92 -11.39 -8.09
C ARG A 82 21.11 -10.11 -7.91
N VAL A 83 20.06 -9.89 -8.71
CA VAL A 83 19.19 -8.71 -8.62
C VAL A 83 18.28 -8.77 -7.40
N PHE A 84 17.67 -9.93 -7.13
CA PHE A 84 16.73 -10.11 -6.02
C PHE A 84 17.40 -10.63 -4.74
N GLY A 85 18.72 -10.84 -4.74
CA GLY A 85 19.49 -11.29 -3.58
C GLY A 85 19.05 -12.65 -3.04
N GLY A 86 18.52 -13.52 -3.90
CA GLY A 86 17.97 -14.83 -3.52
C GLY A 86 16.55 -14.81 -2.94
N ILE A 87 15.86 -13.67 -2.97
CA ILE A 87 14.46 -13.54 -2.50
C ILE A 87 13.51 -13.77 -3.69
N ASP A 88 12.42 -14.52 -3.47
CA ASP A 88 11.38 -14.73 -4.47
C ASP A 88 10.76 -13.39 -4.94
N TYR A 89 10.47 -13.30 -6.25
CA TYR A 89 9.89 -12.12 -6.89
C TYR A 89 8.63 -11.64 -6.16
N LEU A 90 7.78 -12.58 -5.72
CA LEU A 90 6.53 -12.24 -5.03
C LEU A 90 6.77 -11.54 -3.70
N THR A 91 7.81 -11.95 -2.95
CA THR A 91 8.18 -11.33 -1.68
C THR A 91 8.75 -9.93 -1.90
N PHE A 92 9.62 -9.77 -2.90
CA PHE A 92 10.13 -8.47 -3.32
C PHE A 92 8.98 -7.52 -3.73
N MET A 93 8.08 -7.99 -4.58
CA MET A 93 6.95 -7.23 -5.10
C MET A 93 5.97 -6.79 -3.98
N VAL A 94 5.59 -7.70 -3.09
CA VAL A 94 4.68 -7.41 -1.96
C VAL A 94 5.20 -6.25 -1.11
N SER A 95 6.49 -6.26 -0.79
CA SER A 95 7.11 -5.21 0.02
C SER A 95 7.07 -3.84 -0.68
N GLY A 96 7.38 -3.80 -1.99
CA GLY A 96 7.30 -2.59 -2.80
C GLY A 96 5.87 -2.06 -2.93
N MET A 97 4.90 -2.94 -3.12
CA MET A 97 3.48 -2.58 -3.19
C MET A 97 2.98 -2.01 -1.86
N ALA A 98 3.34 -2.60 -0.73
CA ALA A 98 2.99 -2.08 0.59
C ALA A 98 3.53 -0.65 0.78
N ALA A 99 4.80 -0.40 0.45
CA ALA A 99 5.39 0.94 0.51
C ALA A 99 4.68 1.94 -0.41
N MET A 100 4.41 1.55 -1.65
CA MET A 100 3.70 2.39 -2.64
C MET A 100 2.29 2.75 -2.15
N THR A 101 1.55 1.81 -1.58
CA THR A 101 0.18 2.05 -1.11
C THR A 101 0.11 3.00 0.09
N VAL A 102 1.04 2.90 1.05
CA VAL A 102 1.16 3.86 2.17
C VAL A 102 1.44 5.26 1.65
N PHE A 103 2.40 5.36 0.73
CA PHE A 103 2.83 6.63 0.19
C PHE A 103 1.70 7.30 -0.60
N ILE A 104 1.10 6.59 -1.55
CA ILE A 104 -0.01 7.11 -2.35
C ILE A 104 -1.22 7.42 -1.49
N GLY A 105 -1.58 6.55 -0.54
CA GLY A 105 -2.69 6.79 0.38
C GLY A 105 -2.50 8.05 1.20
N SER A 106 -1.27 8.32 1.67
CA SER A 106 -0.96 9.50 2.47
C SER A 106 -0.98 10.77 1.63
N PHE A 107 -0.49 10.67 0.39
CA PHE A 107 -0.53 11.77 -0.57
C PHE A 107 -1.97 12.19 -0.90
N VAL A 108 -2.85 11.21 -1.20
CA VAL A 108 -4.28 11.47 -1.45
C VAL A 108 -4.98 12.00 -0.20
N GLY A 109 -4.63 11.50 0.98
CA GLY A 109 -5.09 12.03 2.27
C GLY A 109 -4.74 13.52 2.44
N GLY A 110 -3.50 13.92 2.11
CA GLY A 110 -3.05 15.31 2.13
C GLY A 110 -3.81 16.20 1.14
N ILE A 111 -4.02 15.72 -0.10
CA ILE A 111 -4.83 16.41 -1.10
C ILE A 111 -6.26 16.65 -0.59
N SER A 112 -6.86 15.67 0.09
CA SER A 112 -8.23 15.80 0.62
C SER A 112 -8.41 16.98 1.59
N VAL A 113 -7.35 17.38 2.31
CA VAL A 113 -7.39 18.54 3.20
C VAL A 113 -7.56 19.85 2.43
N ILE A 114 -6.99 19.93 1.22
CA ILE A 114 -7.12 21.10 0.35
C ILE A 114 -8.53 21.19 -0.21
N TRP A 115 -9.11 20.06 -0.64
CA TRP A 115 -10.49 20.02 -1.11
C TRP A 115 -11.47 20.47 -0.02
N ASP A 116 -11.31 20.01 1.23
CA ASP A 116 -12.14 20.45 2.36
C ASP A 116 -12.00 21.95 2.68
N LYS A 117 -10.82 22.54 2.44
CA LYS A 117 -10.61 23.98 2.57
C LYS A 117 -11.31 24.76 1.43
N GLN A 118 -11.35 24.19 0.23
CA GLN A 118 -11.94 24.84 -0.95
C GLN A 118 -13.48 24.81 -0.97
N PHE A 119 -14.13 23.77 -0.43
CA PHE A 119 -15.60 23.65 -0.42
C PHE A 119 -16.34 24.52 0.63
N GLY A 120 -15.68 25.48 1.29
CA GLY A 120 -16.37 26.51 2.08
C GLY A 120 -16.51 26.25 3.58
N TYR A 121 -15.85 25.21 4.14
CA TYR A 121 -15.80 24.96 5.59
C TYR A 121 -15.28 26.17 6.40
N LEU A 122 -14.54 27.07 5.76
CA LEU A 122 -13.97 28.28 6.38
C LEU A 122 -15.01 29.32 6.81
N LYS A 123 -16.20 29.34 6.17
CA LYS A 123 -17.29 30.29 6.49
C LYS A 123 -18.24 29.76 7.57
N GLU A 124 -18.56 28.47 7.58
CA GLU A 124 -19.39 27.83 8.64
C GLU A 124 -18.64 27.67 9.97
N THR A 125 -17.33 27.45 9.94
CA THR A 125 -16.50 27.39 11.17
C THR A 125 -16.24 28.75 11.83
N MET A 126 -16.73 29.86 11.27
CA MET A 126 -16.75 31.15 11.99
C MET A 126 -17.84 31.21 13.08
N VAL A 127 -18.63 30.15 13.29
CA VAL A 127 -19.73 30.13 14.28
C VAL A 127 -19.47 29.15 15.43
N ALA A 128 -18.42 28.31 15.39
CA ALA A 128 -18.12 27.32 16.42
C ALA A 128 -16.82 27.65 17.20
N PRO A 129 -16.83 27.65 18.55
CA PRO A 129 -15.68 28.01 19.40
C PRO A 129 -14.61 26.88 19.51
N ALA A 130 -14.30 26.17 18.42
CA ALA A 130 -13.28 25.12 18.39
C ALA A 130 -12.07 25.53 17.53
N SER A 131 -10.85 25.32 18.05
CA SER A 131 -9.61 25.69 17.36
C SER A 131 -9.38 24.86 16.09
N ARG A 132 -9.27 25.52 14.94
CA ARG A 132 -9.13 24.93 13.59
C ARG A 132 -7.95 23.97 13.45
N TRP A 133 -6.83 24.26 14.11
CA TRP A 133 -5.63 23.42 14.10
C TRP A 133 -5.85 22.04 14.71
N MET A 134 -6.65 21.94 15.78
CA MET A 134 -6.91 20.67 16.44
C MET A 134 -7.77 19.73 15.58
N ILE A 135 -8.68 20.32 14.79
CA ILE A 135 -9.53 19.59 13.84
C ILE A 135 -8.69 18.99 12.72
N ILE A 136 -7.80 19.79 12.14
CA ILE A 136 -6.90 19.38 11.06
C ILE A 136 -5.91 18.32 11.56
N ALA A 137 -5.29 18.54 12.72
CA ALA A 137 -4.38 17.58 13.33
C ALA A 137 -5.07 16.23 13.64
N GLY A 138 -6.29 16.27 14.19
CA GLY A 138 -7.09 15.07 14.48
C GLY A 138 -7.46 14.29 13.21
N ARG A 139 -7.73 14.99 12.10
CA ARG A 139 -7.99 14.33 10.81
C ARG A 139 -6.74 13.69 10.22
N ILE A 140 -5.61 14.40 10.20
CA ILE A 140 -4.36 13.88 9.63
C ILE A 140 -3.93 12.60 10.36
N ILE A 141 -4.03 12.59 11.69
CA ILE A 141 -3.73 11.41 12.50
C ILE A 141 -4.74 10.28 12.24
N GLY A 142 -6.02 10.60 12.12
CA GLY A 142 -7.05 9.64 11.75
C GLY A 142 -6.82 8.99 10.39
N ASP A 143 -6.50 9.77 9.37
CA ASP A 143 -6.23 9.28 8.01
C ASP A 143 -4.91 8.48 7.95
N SER A 144 -3.89 8.88 8.73
CA SER A 144 -2.62 8.15 8.83
C SER A 144 -2.79 6.77 9.46
N ILE A 145 -3.56 6.67 10.56
CA ILE A 145 -3.85 5.39 11.22
C ILE A 145 -4.55 4.42 10.26
N VAL A 146 -5.51 4.92 9.48
CA VAL A 146 -6.23 4.10 8.50
C VAL A 146 -5.28 3.58 7.42
N ASN A 147 -4.40 4.43 6.88
CA ASN A 147 -3.41 4.03 5.89
C ASN A 147 -2.41 3.00 6.44
N THR A 148 -1.97 3.17 7.69
CA THR A 148 -1.09 2.20 8.36
C THR A 148 -1.78 0.84 8.51
N ILE A 149 -3.06 0.82 8.91
CA ILE A 149 -3.84 -0.42 9.02
C ILE A 149 -3.96 -1.11 7.65
N GLN A 150 -4.26 -0.36 6.58
CA GLN A 150 -4.36 -0.89 5.23
C GLN A 150 -3.04 -1.51 4.76
N ALA A 151 -1.92 -0.84 5.02
CA ALA A 151 -0.59 -1.36 4.66
C ALA A 151 -0.21 -2.61 5.44
N LEU A 152 -0.56 -2.66 6.73
CA LEU A 152 -0.35 -3.83 7.56
C LEU A 152 -1.15 -5.03 7.03
N ILE A 153 -2.39 -4.81 6.58
CA ILE A 153 -3.20 -5.85 5.93
C ILE A 153 -2.52 -6.36 4.65
N ILE A 154 -1.96 -5.47 3.82
CA ILE A 154 -1.26 -5.86 2.57
C ILE A 154 -0.03 -6.71 2.88
N ILE A 155 0.78 -6.30 3.86
CA ILE A 155 1.97 -7.06 4.28
C ILE A 155 1.57 -8.44 4.81
N LEU A 156 0.50 -8.51 5.61
CA LEU A 156 0.01 -9.77 6.17
C LEU A 156 -0.51 -10.71 5.07
N LEU A 157 -1.26 -10.18 4.09
CA LEU A 157 -1.69 -10.94 2.92
C LEU A 157 -0.51 -11.43 2.08
N GLY A 158 0.47 -10.57 1.84
CA GLY A 158 1.66 -10.94 1.08
C GLY A 158 2.53 -11.97 1.79
N PHE A 159 2.64 -11.90 3.12
CA PHE A 159 3.29 -12.94 3.93
C PHE A 159 2.57 -14.29 3.83
N LEU A 160 1.23 -14.30 3.88
CA LEU A 160 0.42 -15.53 3.72
C LEU A 160 0.54 -16.16 2.33
N ILE A 161 0.77 -15.35 1.29
CA ILE A 161 0.97 -15.83 -0.08
C ILE A 161 2.42 -16.33 -0.26
N SER A 162 3.41 -15.53 0.20
CA SER A 162 4.84 -15.86 0.13
C SER A 162 5.19 -17.14 0.89
N SER A 163 4.64 -17.33 2.10
CA SER A 163 4.86 -18.55 2.91
C SER A 163 4.32 -19.83 2.27
N ARG A 164 3.42 -19.74 1.27
CA ARG A 164 2.97 -20.90 0.49
C ARG A 164 3.84 -21.19 -0.72
N LEU A 165 4.63 -20.23 -1.18
CA LEU A 165 5.46 -20.32 -2.38
C LEU A 165 6.94 -20.59 -2.04
N ASN A 166 7.37 -20.25 -0.82
CA ASN A 166 8.69 -20.60 -0.31
C ASN A 166 8.59 -21.58 0.88
N PRO A 167 8.48 -22.90 0.66
CA PRO A 167 8.69 -23.90 1.70
C PRO A 167 10.20 -24.18 1.85
N LEU A 168 10.99 -23.15 2.16
CA LEU A 168 12.40 -23.24 2.55
C LEU A 168 12.72 -22.17 3.60
#